data_AF-A0AAD2JD52-F1
#
_entry.id   AF-A0AAD2JD52-F1
#
_cell.length_a   1.000
_cell.length_b   1.000
_cell.length_c   1.000
_cell.angle_alpha   90.00
_cell.angle_beta   90.00
_cell.angle_gamma   90.00
#
_symmetry.space_group_name_H-M   'P 1'
#
loop_
_entity.id
_entity.type
_entity.pdbx_description
1 polymer ?
#
loop_
_entity_poly.entity_id
_entity_poly.type
_entity_poly.pdbx_seq_one_letter_code
_entity_poly.pdbx_strand_id
1 'polypeptide(L)'
;MTNQLFKNGVLPFVVDAYDQSVYDSKIVFSTQDIGTAKLIFKLRKDGVPLPLSAVDGKLVLSFKNGSKNVRNISLIDKVDGIAEYVLDNDEIKLYGKVQASLNLYYRNGQALSIHEFTFDIQRNLIDQDIAPAAEFYIDDFQTLKTEIERKAAELEADIKKRTDDMQGNIDKITKELQEQLEHLKEKLGDLEALETKEGAKAKVDAALAAAKKYTDDHAETPAGAFKMAKDLVAGFQQKKITTDMGFPLISIKDTSVSILDAVIDNGLGMGSFYAIAKSKDLPNHRSFRGFFHMTDVSSDGKATFGWVYATDYINNIYTNYLNNNVWSGWARLSNHNLLSETGQSQLLPNGTDILTLPSGCYYAVGTNVVNMPSKTDSSWFNIYVIDNSNNRKYFHIVRSGDNLHWFGTTHTDGSFRGWKRMLTDNDSISTWNQVTLVAGTVKQFAGNPLQFSIRQNDLLLRGSFEGVPANDAVIARFTQKPASKAVFLGATVGSYGSARFTLEKDGSLRFDGMSAHDNSFVSRFEINESIPLW
;
A
#
# COMPACT_ATOMS: atom_id res chain seq x y z
N MET A 1 36.89 18.14 -34.92
CA MET A 1 36.20 19.42 -34.66
C MET A 1 35.86 20.03 -36.01
N THR A 2 34.63 19.86 -36.47
CA THR A 2 34.10 20.54 -37.66
C THR A 2 33.71 21.94 -37.23
N ASN A 3 34.38 22.97 -37.74
CA ASN A 3 33.98 24.37 -37.53
C ASN A 3 32.61 24.58 -38.18
N GLN A 4 31.55 24.62 -37.40
CA GLN A 4 30.21 24.97 -37.87
C GLN A 4 30.04 26.49 -37.83
N LEU A 5 29.73 27.10 -38.97
CA LEU A 5 29.48 28.53 -39.09
C LEU A 5 27.97 28.78 -38.95
N PHE A 6 27.58 29.70 -38.08
CA PHE A 6 26.18 30.06 -37.85
C PHE A 6 25.92 31.53 -38.17
N LYS A 7 24.74 31.81 -38.71
CA LYS A 7 24.21 33.16 -38.88
C LYS A 7 23.35 33.48 -37.67
N ASN A 8 23.88 34.32 -36.78
CA ASN A 8 23.30 34.55 -35.46
C ASN A 8 22.38 35.78 -35.45
N GLY A 9 21.13 35.58 -35.05
CA GLY A 9 20.21 36.63 -34.64
C GLY A 9 20.18 36.73 -33.11
N VAL A 10 20.73 37.80 -32.56
CA VAL A 10 20.82 37.99 -31.10
C VAL A 10 19.62 38.78 -30.59
N LEU A 11 18.94 38.24 -29.57
CA LEU A 11 17.73 38.75 -28.97
C LEU A 11 17.96 39.05 -27.48
N PRO A 12 18.22 40.32 -27.11
CA PRO A 12 18.34 40.73 -25.72
C PRO A 12 16.95 40.96 -25.13
N PHE A 13 16.49 40.07 -24.25
CA PHE A 13 15.19 40.19 -23.61
C PHE A 13 15.34 40.51 -22.12
N VAL A 14 14.56 41.50 -21.67
CA VAL A 14 14.40 41.84 -20.26
C VAL A 14 13.08 41.25 -19.78
N VAL A 15 13.12 40.52 -18.68
CA VAL A 15 11.94 39.94 -18.05
C VAL A 15 11.37 40.95 -17.07
N ASP A 16 10.33 41.66 -17.49
CA ASP A 16 9.54 42.54 -16.64
C ASP A 16 8.05 42.50 -17.03
N ALA A 17 7.24 43.33 -16.35
CA ALA A 17 5.80 43.40 -16.58
C ALA A 17 5.39 44.49 -17.59
N TYR A 18 6.33 45.25 -18.13
CA TYR A 18 6.08 46.50 -18.87
C TYR A 18 6.40 46.38 -20.36
N ASP A 19 7.32 45.51 -20.77
CA ASP A 19 7.69 45.24 -22.16
C ASP A 19 6.84 44.10 -22.78
N GLN A 20 5.53 44.33 -22.94
CA GLN A 20 4.58 43.31 -23.44
C GLN A 20 4.24 43.40 -24.93
N SER A 21 4.78 44.39 -25.67
CA SER A 21 4.52 44.50 -27.12
C SER A 21 5.36 43.49 -27.91
N VAL A 22 4.83 42.92 -28.99
CA VAL A 22 5.59 42.01 -29.87
C VAL A 22 6.86 42.70 -30.39
N TYR A 23 8.03 42.20 -30.01
CA TYR A 23 9.33 42.77 -30.37
C TYR A 23 9.68 42.52 -31.84
N ASP A 24 9.84 43.57 -32.63
CA ASP A 24 10.25 43.45 -34.02
C ASP A 24 11.78 43.34 -34.12
N SER A 25 12.27 42.10 -34.20
CA SER A 25 13.72 41.83 -34.07
C SER A 25 14.58 42.33 -35.22
N LYS A 26 13.97 42.66 -36.37
CA LYS A 26 14.65 42.94 -37.65
C LYS A 26 15.60 41.83 -38.13
N ILE A 27 15.55 40.64 -37.53
CA ILE A 27 16.34 39.49 -37.95
C ILE A 27 15.79 39.00 -39.29
N VAL A 28 16.69 38.78 -40.25
CA VAL A 28 16.36 38.26 -41.57
C VAL A 28 17.24 37.05 -41.90
N PHE A 29 16.60 35.89 -42.00
CA PHE A 29 17.21 34.67 -42.51
C PHE A 29 16.84 34.43 -43.98
N SER A 30 17.57 33.55 -44.66
CA SER A 30 17.34 33.12 -46.04
C SER A 30 16.90 31.67 -46.03
N THR A 31 16.06 31.25 -47.00
CA THR A 31 15.68 29.83 -47.18
C THR A 31 16.87 28.88 -47.40
N GLN A 32 18.05 29.44 -47.71
CA GLN A 32 19.31 28.71 -47.86
C GLN A 32 20.19 28.69 -46.59
N ASP A 33 19.76 29.31 -45.48
CA ASP A 33 20.47 29.27 -44.19
C ASP A 33 20.22 27.91 -43.47
N ILE A 34 20.30 26.80 -44.20
CA ILE A 34 19.99 25.43 -43.79
C ILE A 34 20.97 24.98 -42.70
N GLY A 35 20.45 24.64 -41.51
CA GLY A 35 21.26 24.26 -40.35
C GLY A 35 22.17 25.37 -39.80
N THR A 36 22.01 26.61 -40.26
CA THR A 36 22.92 27.73 -39.92
C THR A 36 22.19 28.97 -39.39
N ALA A 37 20.87 29.11 -39.59
CA ALA A 37 20.05 30.16 -39.00
C ALA A 37 19.87 29.95 -37.48
N LYS A 38 20.56 30.72 -36.65
CA LYS A 38 20.58 30.56 -35.19
C LYS A 38 20.00 31.79 -34.49
N LEU A 39 19.03 31.57 -33.61
CA LEU A 39 18.54 32.54 -32.63
C LEU A 39 19.31 32.38 -31.33
N ILE A 40 19.80 33.49 -30.76
CA ILE A 40 20.51 33.53 -29.48
C ILE A 40 19.74 34.45 -28.54
N PHE A 41 19.22 33.90 -27.46
CA PHE A 41 18.46 34.61 -26.43
C PHE A 41 19.39 35.00 -25.29
N LYS A 42 19.45 36.28 -24.96
CA LYS A 42 20.17 36.81 -23.80
C LYS A 42 19.17 37.37 -22.82
N LEU A 43 18.93 36.65 -21.73
CA LEU A 43 17.85 36.91 -20.79
C LEU A 43 18.36 37.65 -19.56
N ARG A 44 17.70 38.76 -19.22
CA ARG A 44 18.02 39.59 -18.04
C ARG A 44 16.77 39.87 -17.21
N LYS A 45 16.94 40.08 -15.91
CA LYS A 45 15.90 40.55 -15.01
C LYS A 45 16.51 41.59 -14.07
N ASP A 46 15.84 42.72 -13.87
CA ASP A 46 16.29 43.81 -13.00
C ASP A 46 17.75 44.26 -13.29
N GLY A 47 18.14 44.26 -14.56
CA GLY A 47 19.47 44.65 -15.03
C GLY A 47 20.56 43.57 -14.96
N VAL A 48 20.32 42.44 -14.28
CA VAL A 48 21.27 41.32 -14.15
C VAL A 48 20.89 40.13 -15.06
N PRO A 49 21.86 39.29 -15.48
CA PRO A 49 21.56 38.05 -16.20
C PRO A 49 20.58 37.16 -15.43
N LEU A 50 19.60 36.58 -16.13
CA LEU A 50 18.62 35.67 -15.54
C LEU A 50 19.18 34.24 -15.52
N PRO A 51 19.44 33.63 -14.35
CA PRO A 51 19.97 32.28 -14.30
C PRO A 51 18.97 31.25 -14.83
N LEU A 52 19.42 30.37 -15.73
CA LEU A 52 18.61 29.32 -16.38
C LEU A 52 18.84 27.95 -15.74
N SER A 53 19.08 27.94 -14.43
CA SER A 53 19.18 26.70 -13.66
C SER A 53 17.77 26.16 -13.36
N ALA A 54 17.57 24.85 -13.58
CA ALA A 54 16.30 24.15 -13.34
C ALA A 54 15.08 24.70 -14.11
N VAL A 55 15.30 25.15 -15.34
CA VAL A 55 14.25 25.63 -16.27
C VAL A 55 14.26 24.83 -17.57
N ASP A 56 13.08 24.59 -18.13
CA ASP A 56 12.87 24.06 -19.47
C ASP A 56 12.33 25.20 -20.35
N GLY A 57 13.07 25.57 -21.40
CA GLY A 57 12.69 26.65 -22.30
C GLY A 57 12.00 26.12 -23.55
N LYS A 58 10.82 26.67 -23.87
CA LYS A 58 10.07 26.37 -25.09
C LYS A 58 9.91 27.61 -25.97
N LEU A 59 10.30 27.46 -27.22
CA LEU A 59 10.09 28.42 -28.29
C LEU A 59 8.88 27.96 -29.11
N VAL A 60 7.86 28.82 -29.19
CA VAL A 60 6.71 28.62 -30.08
C VAL A 60 6.94 29.48 -31.32
N LEU A 61 6.85 28.90 -32.50
CA LEU A 61 6.97 29.55 -33.80
C LEU A 61 5.65 29.44 -34.54
N SER A 62 5.18 30.54 -35.12
CA SER A 62 3.97 30.60 -35.93
C SER A 62 4.34 31.23 -37.27
N PHE A 63 4.26 30.42 -38.33
CA PHE A 63 4.71 30.79 -39.66
C PHE A 63 3.59 31.42 -40.48
N LYS A 64 3.96 32.14 -41.54
CA LYS A 64 3.02 32.85 -42.42
C LYS A 64 1.98 31.91 -43.08
N ASN A 65 2.34 30.66 -43.35
CA ASN A 65 1.45 29.65 -43.92
C ASN A 65 0.43 29.10 -42.90
N GLY A 66 0.47 29.54 -41.63
CA GLY A 66 -0.41 29.12 -40.56
C GLY A 66 0.09 27.94 -39.73
N SER A 67 1.22 27.30 -40.10
CA SER A 67 1.79 26.23 -39.28
C SER A 67 2.37 26.78 -37.98
N LYS A 68 2.34 25.95 -36.92
CA LYS A 68 2.88 26.27 -35.61
C LYS A 68 3.79 25.16 -35.14
N ASN A 69 5.01 25.53 -34.74
CA ASN A 69 5.99 24.60 -34.21
C ASN A 69 6.31 24.97 -32.76
N VAL A 70 6.46 23.96 -31.90
CA VAL A 70 6.93 24.15 -30.52
C VAL A 70 8.25 23.41 -30.39
N ARG A 71 9.28 24.11 -29.93
CA ARG A 71 10.67 23.62 -29.91
C ARG A 71 11.27 23.84 -28.53
N ASN A 72 12.09 22.90 -28.08
CA ASN A 72 12.91 23.14 -26.90
C ASN A 72 14.13 23.97 -27.30
N ILE A 73 14.55 24.89 -26.43
CA ILE A 73 15.78 25.67 -26.64
C ILE A 73 16.96 24.99 -25.93
N SER A 74 18.16 25.18 -26.47
CA SER A 74 19.40 24.73 -25.84
C SER A 74 19.91 25.78 -24.86
N LEU A 75 20.15 25.38 -23.60
CA LEU A 75 20.71 26.27 -22.58
C LEU A 75 22.24 26.22 -22.66
N ILE A 76 22.86 27.32 -23.13
CA ILE A 76 24.31 27.37 -23.41
C ILE A 76 25.07 27.91 -22.22
N ASP A 77 24.68 29.09 -21.73
CA ASP A 77 25.26 29.66 -20.51
C ASP A 77 24.15 29.89 -19.50
N LYS A 78 24.02 28.94 -18.57
CA LYS A 78 22.97 28.98 -17.56
C LYS A 78 23.21 30.06 -16.51
N VAL A 79 24.43 30.56 -16.36
CA VAL A 79 24.78 31.60 -15.39
C VAL A 79 24.50 32.96 -16.00
N ASP A 80 24.95 33.18 -17.24
CA ASP A 80 24.79 34.46 -17.95
C ASP A 80 23.47 34.59 -18.73
N GLY A 81 22.54 33.64 -18.54
CA GLY A 81 21.19 33.73 -19.09
C GLY A 81 21.11 33.54 -20.61
N ILE A 82 22.00 32.71 -21.18
CA ILE A 82 22.10 32.52 -22.63
C ILE A 82 21.52 31.17 -23.05
N ALA A 83 20.56 31.23 -23.98
CA ALA A 83 20.00 30.08 -24.65
C ALA A 83 20.03 30.27 -26.17
N GLU A 84 19.95 29.17 -26.92
CA GLU A 84 19.95 29.22 -28.38
C GLU A 84 18.95 28.25 -29.00
N TYR A 85 18.56 28.55 -30.23
CA TYR A 85 17.81 27.67 -31.11
C TYR A 85 18.31 27.82 -32.54
N VAL A 86 18.55 26.70 -33.24
CA VAL A 86 18.86 26.70 -34.67
C VAL A 86 17.61 26.24 -35.40
N LEU A 87 17.14 27.03 -36.37
CA LEU A 87 15.98 26.66 -37.18
C LEU A 87 16.27 25.36 -37.92
N ASP A 88 15.30 24.46 -37.93
CA ASP A 88 15.44 23.20 -38.66
C ASP A 88 15.33 23.43 -40.18
N ASN A 89 15.71 22.40 -40.95
CA ASN A 89 15.81 22.48 -42.41
C ASN A 89 14.44 22.68 -43.08
N ASP A 90 13.34 22.42 -42.40
CA ASP A 90 12.00 22.56 -42.94
C ASP A 90 11.38 23.90 -42.50
N GLU A 91 11.62 24.32 -41.27
CA GLU A 91 11.29 25.66 -40.75
C GLU A 91 11.93 26.77 -41.58
N ILE A 92 13.21 26.62 -41.95
CA ILE A 92 13.92 27.64 -42.74
C ILE A 92 13.34 27.80 -44.15
N LYS A 93 12.60 26.81 -44.66
CA LYS A 93 11.93 26.88 -45.97
C LYS A 93 10.58 27.61 -45.91
N LEU A 94 10.03 27.82 -44.71
CA LEU A 94 8.75 28.50 -44.50
C LEU A 94 8.92 30.04 -44.54
N TYR A 95 9.15 30.55 -45.75
CA TYR A 95 9.43 31.97 -45.98
C TYR A 95 8.26 32.90 -45.60
N GLY A 96 8.59 34.11 -45.15
CA GLY A 96 7.68 35.13 -44.67
C GLY A 96 7.98 35.55 -43.23
N LYS A 97 7.10 36.41 -42.69
CA LYS A 97 7.18 36.84 -41.30
C LYS A 97 6.79 35.69 -40.37
N VAL A 98 7.64 35.41 -39.39
CA VAL A 98 7.44 34.42 -38.34
C VAL A 98 7.14 35.16 -37.03
N GLN A 99 6.05 34.80 -36.36
CA GLN A 99 5.72 35.22 -35.01
C GLN A 99 6.22 34.17 -34.03
N ALA A 100 6.90 34.59 -32.97
CA ALA A 100 7.51 33.68 -32.02
C ALA A 100 7.24 34.09 -30.58
N SER A 101 7.17 33.12 -29.67
CA SER A 101 7.04 33.33 -28.23
C SER A 101 8.00 32.42 -27.48
N LEU A 102 8.84 33.00 -26.62
CA LEU A 102 9.74 32.26 -25.74
C LEU A 102 9.11 32.14 -24.35
N ASN A 103 8.99 30.91 -23.85
CA ASN A 103 8.41 30.60 -22.56
C ASN A 103 9.36 29.71 -21.74
N LEU A 104 9.45 29.96 -20.43
CA LEU A 104 10.28 29.23 -19.49
C LEU A 104 9.41 28.51 -18.46
N TYR A 105 9.71 27.24 -18.18
CA TYR A 105 9.00 26.39 -17.22
C TYR A 105 9.96 25.91 -16.14
N TYR A 106 9.68 26.21 -14.88
CA TYR A 106 10.53 25.88 -13.73
C TYR A 106 10.06 24.59 -13.06
N ARG A 107 11.01 23.84 -12.48
CA ARG A 107 10.73 22.56 -11.80
C ARG A 107 9.80 22.67 -10.58
N ASN A 108 9.65 23.86 -10.00
CA ASN A 108 8.71 24.13 -8.91
C ASN A 108 7.27 24.38 -9.39
N GLY A 109 6.98 24.18 -10.69
CA GLY A 109 5.66 24.35 -11.29
C GLY A 109 5.37 25.77 -11.79
N GLN A 110 6.29 26.73 -11.62
CA GLN A 110 6.13 28.07 -12.16
C GLN A 110 6.38 28.10 -13.67
N ALA A 111 5.65 28.95 -14.39
CA ALA A 111 5.88 29.23 -15.81
C ALA A 111 5.96 30.74 -16.04
N LEU A 112 6.78 31.15 -17.00
CA LEU A 112 7.08 32.54 -17.29
C LEU A 112 7.15 32.75 -18.81
N SER A 113 6.30 33.63 -19.35
CA SER A 113 6.46 34.09 -20.72
C SER A 113 7.54 35.17 -20.76
N ILE A 114 8.54 35.00 -21.61
CA ILE A 114 9.71 35.86 -21.66
C ILE A 114 9.50 37.01 -22.63
N HIS A 115 9.10 36.69 -23.86
CA HIS A 115 8.77 37.72 -24.85
C HIS A 115 8.10 37.10 -26.06
N GLU A 116 7.21 37.87 -26.70
CA GLU A 116 6.78 37.64 -28.07
C GLU A 116 7.60 38.49 -29.04
N PHE A 117 8.05 37.94 -30.16
CA PHE A 117 8.87 38.65 -31.14
C PHE A 117 8.60 38.19 -32.57
N THR A 118 9.00 38.98 -33.56
CA THR A 118 8.95 38.60 -34.97
C THR A 118 10.31 38.64 -35.64
N PHE A 119 10.52 37.75 -36.60
CA PHE A 119 11.65 37.79 -37.55
C PHE A 119 11.15 37.40 -38.95
N ASP A 120 11.96 37.63 -39.98
CA ASP A 120 11.62 37.34 -41.37
C ASP A 120 12.52 36.26 -41.96
N ILE A 121 11.93 35.36 -42.72
CA ILE A 121 12.65 34.41 -43.58
C ILE A 121 12.41 34.84 -45.03
N GLN A 122 13.46 35.31 -45.70
CA GLN A 122 13.43 35.70 -47.10
C GLN A 122 13.70 34.52 -48.01
N ARG A 123 12.95 34.48 -49.11
CA ARG A 123 13.11 33.48 -50.15
C ARG A 123 14.36 33.78 -50.98
N ASN A 124 15.25 32.80 -51.10
CA ASN A 124 16.41 32.90 -51.99
C ASN A 124 16.00 32.71 -53.46
N LEU A 125 16.81 33.22 -54.40
CA LEU A 125 16.59 33.12 -55.85
C LEU A 125 16.51 31.67 -56.34
N ILE A 126 17.23 30.74 -55.70
CA ILE A 126 17.20 29.33 -56.11
C ILE A 126 15.85 28.66 -55.84
N ASP A 127 15.06 29.22 -54.90
CA ASP A 127 13.79 28.65 -54.47
C ASP A 127 12.60 29.33 -55.18
N GLN A 128 12.81 30.28 -56.11
CA GLN A 128 11.79 31.24 -56.56
C GLN A 128 10.58 30.65 -57.33
N ASP A 129 10.65 29.42 -57.84
CA ASP A 129 9.59 28.79 -58.65
C ASP A 129 9.02 27.48 -58.07
N ILE A 130 9.32 27.17 -56.81
CA ILE A 130 8.83 25.95 -56.13
C ILE A 130 7.56 26.31 -55.34
N ALA A 131 6.37 25.86 -55.73
CA ALA A 131 5.19 26.03 -54.89
C ALA A 131 5.40 25.26 -53.57
N PRO A 132 5.34 25.90 -52.38
CA PRO A 132 5.35 25.15 -51.13
C PRO A 132 4.06 24.33 -51.09
N ALA A 133 4.17 23.00 -51.18
CA ALA A 133 3.07 22.13 -50.81
C ALA A 133 2.77 22.43 -49.34
N ALA A 134 1.59 22.96 -49.04
CA ALA A 134 1.12 23.08 -47.68
C ALA A 134 0.81 21.67 -47.16
N GLU A 135 1.84 20.93 -46.80
CA GLU A 135 1.69 19.73 -45.98
C GLU A 135 1.46 20.21 -44.55
N PHE A 136 0.31 19.85 -43.98
CA PHE A 136 0.09 19.94 -42.54
C PHE A 136 1.10 19.00 -41.87
N TYR A 137 2.25 19.54 -41.48
CA TYR A 137 3.28 18.81 -40.78
C TYR A 137 2.84 18.63 -39.32
N ILE A 138 2.22 17.49 -39.01
CA ILE A 138 1.95 17.08 -37.63
C ILE A 138 3.21 16.38 -37.13
N ASP A 139 4.10 17.15 -36.49
CA ASP A 139 5.40 16.71 -35.95
C ASP A 139 5.28 15.43 -35.09
N ASP A 140 4.21 15.32 -34.32
CA ASP A 140 3.96 14.17 -33.44
C ASP A 140 3.79 12.86 -34.23
N PHE A 141 3.21 12.91 -35.44
CA PHE A 141 2.96 11.70 -36.24
C PHE A 141 4.22 11.19 -36.93
N GLN A 142 5.09 12.09 -37.44
CA GLN A 142 6.37 11.68 -38.01
C GLN A 142 7.33 11.19 -36.92
N THR A 143 7.34 11.84 -35.76
CA THR A 143 8.09 11.35 -34.59
C THR A 143 7.63 9.96 -34.19
N LEU A 144 6.30 9.74 -34.11
CA LEU A 144 5.73 8.43 -33.83
C LEU A 144 6.12 7.38 -34.89
N LYS A 145 6.08 7.75 -36.18
CA LYS A 145 6.49 6.87 -37.28
C LYS A 145 7.96 6.46 -37.15
N THR A 146 8.86 7.41 -36.94
CA THR A 146 10.29 7.14 -36.77
C THR A 146 10.55 6.27 -35.53
N GLU A 147 9.82 6.50 -34.43
CA GLU A 147 9.92 5.64 -33.25
C GLU A 147 9.41 4.21 -33.50
N ILE A 148 8.32 4.05 -34.26
CA ILE A 148 7.80 2.74 -34.65
C ILE A 148 8.80 2.02 -35.56
N GLU A 149 9.35 2.70 -36.57
CA GLU A 149 10.35 2.13 -37.48
C GLU A 149 11.63 1.73 -36.73
N ARG A 150 12.10 2.56 -35.79
CA ARG A 150 13.25 2.22 -34.92
C ARG A 150 12.95 1.00 -34.05
N LYS A 151 11.79 0.97 -33.38
CA LYS A 151 11.38 -0.17 -32.53
C LYS A 151 11.21 -1.45 -33.34
N ALA A 152 10.71 -1.36 -34.58
CA ALA A 152 10.60 -2.50 -35.47
C ALA A 152 11.98 -3.04 -35.87
N ALA A 153 12.92 -2.17 -36.23
CA ALA A 153 14.29 -2.56 -36.56
C ALA A 153 15.04 -3.18 -35.37
N GLU A 154 14.85 -2.61 -34.16
CA GLU A 154 15.40 -3.16 -32.91
C GLU A 154 14.82 -4.55 -32.60
N LEU A 155 13.50 -4.71 -32.76
CA LEU A 155 12.84 -6.00 -32.56
C LEU A 155 13.34 -7.05 -33.55
N GLU A 156 13.52 -6.67 -34.83
CA GLU A 156 14.04 -7.57 -35.87
C GLU A 156 15.47 -8.03 -35.55
N ALA A 157 16.33 -7.12 -35.11
CA ALA A 157 17.70 -7.44 -34.68
C ALA A 157 17.72 -8.37 -33.44
N ASP A 158 16.86 -8.11 -32.46
CA ASP A 158 16.73 -8.94 -31.25
C ASP A 158 16.19 -10.34 -31.56
N ILE A 159 15.20 -10.46 -32.44
CA ILE A 159 14.69 -11.75 -32.92
C ILE A 159 15.82 -12.51 -33.61
N LYS A 160 16.54 -11.88 -34.54
CA LYS A 160 17.64 -12.52 -35.25
C LYS A 160 18.73 -13.01 -34.30
N LYS A 161 19.12 -12.20 -33.32
CA LYS A 161 20.12 -12.59 -32.31
C LYS A 161 19.64 -13.79 -31.48
N ARG A 162 18.39 -13.78 -31.01
CA ARG A 162 17.82 -14.91 -30.27
C ARG A 162 17.76 -16.18 -31.12
N THR A 163 17.42 -16.07 -32.40
CA THR A 163 17.43 -17.21 -33.33
C THR A 163 18.83 -17.76 -33.53
N ASP A 164 19.84 -16.89 -33.72
CA ASP A 164 21.24 -17.30 -33.86
C ASP A 164 21.76 -17.99 -32.57
N ASP A 165 21.44 -17.44 -31.39
CA ASP A 165 21.77 -18.04 -30.08
C ASP A 165 21.06 -19.40 -29.88
N MET A 166 19.79 -19.50 -30.25
CA MET A 166 19.03 -20.76 -30.19
C MET A 166 19.65 -21.82 -31.12
N GLN A 167 20.02 -21.46 -32.34
CA GLN A 167 20.67 -22.37 -33.28
C GLN A 167 22.01 -22.86 -32.73
N GLY A 168 22.84 -21.96 -32.17
CA GLY A 168 24.10 -22.34 -31.54
C GLY A 168 23.93 -23.31 -30.36
N ASN A 169 22.89 -23.11 -29.54
CA ASN A 169 22.56 -24.04 -28.45
C ASN A 169 22.09 -25.42 -28.99
N ILE A 170 21.27 -25.43 -30.04
CA ILE A 170 20.83 -26.68 -30.70
C ILE A 170 22.03 -27.45 -31.26
N ASP A 171 22.95 -26.76 -31.92
CA ASP A 171 24.15 -27.38 -32.50
C ASP A 171 25.04 -27.98 -31.41
N LYS A 172 25.21 -27.26 -30.29
CA LYS A 172 25.96 -27.74 -29.13
C LYS A 172 25.33 -28.98 -28.51
N ILE A 173 24.02 -28.96 -28.25
CA ILE A 173 23.28 -30.10 -27.69
C ILE A 173 23.36 -31.30 -28.63
N THR A 174 23.23 -31.07 -29.94
CA THR A 174 23.32 -32.13 -30.95
C THR A 174 24.69 -32.80 -30.91
N LYS A 175 25.77 -32.02 -30.79
CA LYS A 175 27.13 -32.54 -30.66
C LYS A 175 27.33 -33.31 -29.36
N GLU A 176 26.89 -32.76 -28.23
CA GLU A 176 26.97 -33.45 -26.92
C GLU A 176 26.21 -34.77 -26.94
N LEU A 177 25.02 -34.81 -27.57
CA LEU A 177 24.22 -36.03 -27.70
C LEU A 177 24.92 -37.06 -28.60
N GLN A 178 25.58 -36.64 -29.68
CA GLN A 178 26.40 -37.52 -30.52
C GLN A 178 27.58 -38.10 -29.74
N GLU A 179 28.31 -37.29 -28.96
CA GLU A 179 29.41 -37.74 -28.12
C GLU A 179 28.95 -38.73 -27.05
N GLN A 180 27.82 -38.45 -26.39
CA GLN A 180 27.21 -39.39 -25.43
C GLN A 180 26.78 -40.70 -26.09
N LEU A 181 26.22 -40.65 -27.30
CA LEU A 181 25.83 -41.84 -28.04
C LEU A 181 27.05 -42.71 -28.38
N GLU A 182 28.15 -42.11 -28.83
CA GLU A 182 29.38 -42.86 -29.12
C GLU A 182 30.00 -43.45 -27.85
N HIS A 183 30.04 -42.71 -26.75
CA HIS A 183 30.51 -43.23 -25.47
C HIS A 183 29.61 -44.34 -24.91
N LEU A 184 28.29 -44.28 -25.13
CA LEU A 184 27.37 -45.38 -24.78
C LEU A 184 27.61 -46.62 -25.64
N LYS A 185 27.89 -46.47 -26.94
CA LYS A 185 28.28 -47.59 -27.81
C LYS A 185 29.60 -48.22 -27.37
N GLU A 186 30.58 -47.40 -27.01
CA GLU A 186 31.87 -47.86 -26.46
C GLU A 186 31.66 -48.65 -25.17
N LYS A 187 30.92 -48.10 -24.20
CA LYS A 187 30.58 -48.80 -22.95
C LYS A 187 29.80 -50.09 -23.16
N LEU A 188 28.90 -50.12 -24.15
CA LEU A 188 28.19 -51.35 -24.51
C LEU A 188 29.17 -52.40 -25.04
N GLY A 189 30.14 -51.98 -25.87
CA GLY A 189 31.23 -52.85 -26.32
C GLY A 189 32.09 -53.36 -25.16
N ASP A 190 32.47 -52.51 -24.21
CA ASP A 190 33.23 -52.90 -23.02
C ASP A 190 32.45 -53.90 -22.14
N LEU A 191 31.15 -53.68 -21.96
CA LEU A 191 30.29 -54.60 -21.22
C LEU A 191 30.19 -55.97 -21.91
N GLU A 192 30.03 -55.99 -23.23
CA GLU A 192 30.02 -57.24 -24.01
C GLU A 192 31.39 -57.95 -23.98
N ALA A 193 32.50 -57.21 -23.87
CA ALA A 193 33.83 -57.77 -23.70
C ALA A 193 34.10 -58.31 -22.29
N LEU A 194 33.52 -57.69 -21.26
CA LEU A 194 33.62 -58.12 -19.86
C LEU A 194 32.81 -59.39 -19.58
N GLU A 195 31.61 -59.49 -20.14
CA GLU A 195 30.73 -60.62 -19.95
C GLU A 195 29.76 -60.76 -21.12
N THR A 196 29.76 -61.92 -21.78
CA THR A 196 28.83 -62.20 -22.86
C THR A 196 27.49 -62.67 -22.31
N LYS A 197 26.42 -62.59 -23.11
CA LYS A 197 25.10 -63.12 -22.71
C LYS A 197 25.19 -64.62 -22.38
N GLU A 198 26.05 -65.35 -23.06
CA GLU A 198 26.35 -66.76 -22.85
C GLU A 198 27.13 -66.99 -21.55
N GLY A 199 28.14 -66.16 -21.27
CA GLY A 199 28.92 -66.24 -20.03
C GLY A 199 28.11 -65.86 -18.78
N ALA A 200 27.24 -64.84 -18.87
CA ALA A 200 26.28 -64.50 -17.82
C ALA A 200 25.31 -65.64 -17.52
N LYS A 201 24.76 -66.31 -18.56
CA LYS A 201 23.91 -67.50 -18.39
C LYS A 201 24.67 -68.62 -17.68
N ALA A 202 25.91 -68.90 -18.10
CA ALA A 202 26.74 -69.92 -17.46
C ALA A 202 27.02 -69.61 -15.98
N LYS A 203 27.28 -68.34 -15.64
CA LYS A 203 27.45 -67.90 -14.24
C LYS A 203 26.16 -68.01 -13.44
N VAL A 204 25.00 -67.65 -14.01
CA VAL A 204 23.69 -67.80 -13.37
C VAL A 204 23.38 -69.27 -13.10
N ASP A 205 23.65 -70.17 -14.05
CA ASP A 205 23.45 -71.60 -13.87
C ASP A 205 24.36 -72.16 -12.77
N ALA A 206 25.62 -71.73 -12.74
CA ALA A 206 26.56 -72.08 -11.67
C ALA A 206 26.13 -71.53 -10.30
N ALA A 207 25.64 -70.28 -10.25
CA ALA A 207 25.13 -69.66 -9.03
C ALA A 207 23.84 -70.33 -8.55
N LEU A 208 22.94 -70.72 -9.45
CA LEU A 208 21.71 -71.44 -9.13
C LEU A 208 22.03 -72.83 -8.57
N ALA A 209 23.00 -73.54 -9.15
CA ALA A 209 23.47 -74.82 -8.62
C ALA A 209 24.09 -74.66 -7.23
N ALA A 210 24.93 -73.63 -7.03
CA ALA A 210 25.52 -73.31 -5.73
C ALA A 210 24.45 -72.89 -4.69
N ALA A 211 23.46 -72.11 -5.09
CA ALA A 211 22.37 -71.67 -4.22
C ALA A 211 21.47 -72.83 -3.79
N LYS A 212 21.15 -73.76 -4.71
CA LYS A 212 20.45 -75.01 -4.37
C LYS A 212 21.24 -75.80 -3.34
N LYS A 213 22.53 -76.02 -3.58
CA LYS A 213 23.42 -76.70 -2.64
C LYS A 213 23.49 -76.01 -1.26
N TYR A 214 23.64 -74.68 -1.24
CA TYR A 214 23.65 -73.91 0.01
C TYR A 214 22.31 -74.03 0.75
N THR A 215 21.19 -73.96 0.03
CA THR A 215 19.85 -74.09 0.62
C THR A 215 19.64 -75.49 1.19
N ASP A 216 20.10 -76.53 0.51
CA ASP A 216 20.03 -77.91 1.00
C ASP A 216 20.94 -78.13 2.23
N ASP A 217 22.13 -77.49 2.25
CA ASP A 217 23.10 -77.59 3.34
C ASP A 217 22.74 -76.71 4.57
N HIS A 218 21.93 -75.64 4.39
CA HIS A 218 21.65 -74.61 5.42
C HIS A 218 20.16 -74.39 5.69
N ALA A 219 19.26 -75.21 5.14
CA ALA A 219 17.83 -75.12 5.45
C ALA A 219 17.61 -75.29 6.96
N GLU A 220 17.09 -74.24 7.60
CA GLU A 220 16.80 -74.29 9.02
C GLU A 220 15.65 -75.24 9.33
N THR A 221 15.87 -76.10 10.30
CA THR A 221 14.79 -76.91 10.88
C THR A 221 13.78 -76.01 11.60
N PRO A 222 12.50 -76.41 11.74
CA PRO A 222 11.50 -75.65 12.50
C PRO A 222 11.95 -75.24 13.92
N ALA A 223 12.83 -76.03 14.55
CA ALA A 223 13.41 -75.72 15.85
C ALA A 223 14.47 -74.60 15.80
N GLY A 224 15.24 -74.51 14.72
CA GLY A 224 16.17 -73.40 14.46
C GLY A 224 15.43 -72.09 14.28
N ALA A 225 14.39 -72.10 13.44
CA ALA A 225 13.53 -70.94 13.20
C ALA A 225 12.85 -70.43 14.48
N PHE A 226 12.40 -71.34 15.36
CA PHE A 226 11.80 -70.97 16.64
C PHE A 226 12.80 -70.33 17.62
N LYS A 227 14.05 -70.80 17.63
CA LYS A 227 15.11 -70.21 18.45
C LYS A 227 15.46 -68.81 17.95
N MET A 228 15.61 -68.61 16.65
CA MET A 228 15.86 -67.28 16.08
C MET A 228 14.71 -66.31 16.34
N ALA A 229 13.47 -66.76 16.26
CA ALA A 229 12.31 -65.94 16.61
C ALA A 229 12.36 -65.50 18.08
N LYS A 230 12.73 -66.40 19.01
CA LYS A 230 12.91 -66.05 20.42
C LYS A 230 14.05 -65.05 20.65
N ASP A 231 15.20 -65.27 20.02
CA ASP A 231 16.36 -64.38 20.14
C ASP A 231 16.07 -62.99 19.55
N LEU A 232 15.32 -62.93 18.44
CA LEU A 232 14.88 -61.68 17.81
C LEU A 232 13.97 -60.85 18.73
N VAL A 233 12.98 -61.49 19.36
CA VAL A 233 12.01 -60.78 20.21
C VAL A 233 12.48 -60.55 21.65
N ALA A 234 13.63 -61.11 22.04
CA ALA A 234 14.19 -60.97 23.38
C ALA A 234 14.56 -59.52 23.73
N GLY A 235 14.90 -58.70 22.72
CA GLY A 235 15.20 -57.27 22.88
C GLY A 235 13.98 -56.35 22.72
N PHE A 236 12.79 -56.87 22.44
CA PHE A 236 11.62 -56.03 22.17
C PHE A 236 10.99 -55.52 23.47
N GLN A 237 10.50 -54.29 23.46
CA GLN A 237 9.72 -53.74 24.56
C GLN A 237 8.29 -54.32 24.52
N GLN A 238 7.94 -55.20 25.46
CA GLN A 238 6.71 -56.03 25.43
C GLN A 238 5.49 -55.44 26.15
N LYS A 239 5.53 -54.16 26.55
CA LYS A 239 4.40 -53.54 27.26
C LYS A 239 3.25 -53.24 26.29
N LYS A 240 2.03 -53.65 26.66
CA LYS A 240 0.81 -53.38 25.90
C LYS A 240 0.45 -51.90 25.96
N ILE A 241 0.31 -51.24 24.82
CA ILE A 241 -0.23 -49.87 24.70
C ILE A 241 -1.77 -49.90 24.55
N THR A 242 -2.30 -50.98 23.98
CA THR A 242 -3.73 -51.28 23.78
C THR A 242 -4.02 -52.71 24.25
N THR A 243 -5.29 -53.11 24.29
CA THR A 243 -5.63 -54.54 24.38
C THR A 243 -5.22 -55.29 23.10
N ASP A 244 -5.29 -56.62 23.10
CA ASP A 244 -4.94 -57.46 21.95
C ASP A 244 -5.85 -57.23 20.74
N MET A 245 -7.05 -56.69 20.97
CA MET A 245 -8.01 -56.33 19.93
C MET A 245 -7.87 -54.86 19.47
N GLY A 246 -6.84 -54.15 19.95
CA GLY A 246 -6.62 -52.74 19.63
C GLY A 246 -7.54 -51.76 20.38
N PHE A 247 -8.33 -52.23 21.36
CA PHE A 247 -9.12 -51.32 22.19
C PHE A 247 -8.21 -50.56 23.18
N PRO A 248 -8.67 -49.40 23.69
CA PRO A 248 -7.94 -48.66 24.72
C PRO A 248 -7.58 -49.55 25.91
N LEU A 249 -6.36 -49.41 26.42
CA LEU A 249 -5.86 -50.18 27.56
C LEU A 249 -6.69 -49.90 28.82
N ILE A 250 -7.04 -48.63 29.05
CA ILE A 250 -7.97 -48.19 30.09
C ILE A 250 -9.25 -47.72 29.41
N SER A 251 -10.40 -48.26 29.80
CA SER A 251 -11.71 -47.90 29.21
C SER A 251 -12.74 -47.65 30.30
N ILE A 252 -13.06 -46.37 30.52
CA ILE A 252 -14.00 -45.94 31.56
C ILE A 252 -15.35 -45.62 30.92
N LYS A 253 -16.37 -46.36 31.34
CA LYS A 253 -17.78 -46.16 30.95
C LYS A 253 -18.68 -45.72 32.10
N ASP A 254 -18.17 -45.74 33.33
CA ASP A 254 -18.83 -45.24 34.53
C ASP A 254 -18.39 -43.79 34.77
N THR A 255 -19.34 -42.87 34.86
CA THR A 255 -19.05 -41.44 35.02
C THR A 255 -18.48 -41.09 36.41
N SER A 256 -18.62 -41.96 37.40
CA SER A 256 -18.10 -41.75 38.76
C SER A 256 -16.60 -42.04 38.89
N VAL A 257 -16.03 -42.80 37.94
CA VAL A 257 -14.63 -43.21 37.96
C VAL A 257 -13.75 -42.12 37.34
N SER A 258 -12.65 -41.80 38.03
CA SER A 258 -11.64 -40.86 37.53
C SER A 258 -10.73 -41.52 36.52
N ILE A 259 -10.56 -40.87 35.36
CA ILE A 259 -9.55 -41.29 34.39
C ILE A 259 -8.12 -41.06 34.90
N LEU A 260 -7.91 -40.01 35.69
CA LEU A 260 -6.61 -39.68 36.23
C LEU A 260 -6.17 -40.69 37.30
N ASP A 261 -7.10 -41.12 38.17
CA ASP A 261 -6.82 -42.17 39.15
C ASP A 261 -6.57 -43.53 38.46
N ALA A 262 -7.36 -43.88 37.44
CA ALA A 262 -7.16 -45.13 36.70
C ALA A 262 -5.79 -45.17 35.98
N VAL A 263 -5.31 -44.03 35.49
CA VAL A 263 -3.97 -43.90 34.91
C VAL A 263 -2.88 -44.03 35.97
N ILE A 264 -3.07 -43.47 37.17
CA ILE A 264 -2.15 -43.67 38.30
C ILE A 264 -2.08 -45.14 38.70
N ASP A 265 -3.24 -45.80 38.83
CA ASP A 265 -3.37 -47.19 39.26
C ASP A 265 -2.83 -48.18 38.22
N ASN A 266 -2.75 -47.78 36.94
CA ASN A 266 -2.08 -48.58 35.90
C ASN A 266 -0.57 -48.69 36.14
N GLY A 267 0.02 -47.75 36.87
CA GLY A 267 1.44 -47.75 37.21
C GLY A 267 2.35 -47.48 36.02
N LEU A 268 3.60 -47.97 36.11
CA LEU A 268 4.70 -47.65 35.21
C LEU A 268 4.43 -48.05 33.74
N GLY A 269 4.69 -47.14 32.81
CA GLY A 269 4.72 -47.39 31.38
C GLY A 269 3.79 -46.51 30.55
N MET A 270 3.65 -46.86 29.27
CA MET A 270 2.82 -46.17 28.30
C MET A 270 1.53 -46.96 28.04
N GLY A 271 0.42 -46.25 27.86
CA GLY A 271 -0.86 -46.85 27.52
C GLY A 271 -1.83 -45.90 26.83
N SER A 272 -2.88 -46.44 26.24
CA SER A 272 -4.01 -45.70 25.66
C SER A 272 -5.22 -45.75 26.58
N PHE A 273 -6.09 -44.74 26.46
CA PHE A 273 -7.32 -44.72 27.24
C PHE A 273 -8.52 -44.15 26.50
N TYR A 274 -9.70 -44.51 27.01
CA TYR A 274 -10.98 -43.93 26.67
C TYR A 274 -11.75 -43.60 27.94
N ALA A 275 -12.39 -42.43 27.97
CA ALA A 275 -13.32 -42.03 29.00
C ALA A 275 -14.60 -41.50 28.35
N ILE A 276 -15.75 -41.99 28.81
CA ILE A 276 -17.06 -41.52 28.33
C ILE A 276 -17.30 -40.05 28.74
N ALA A 277 -18.22 -39.39 28.05
CA ALA A 277 -18.66 -38.05 28.40
C ALA A 277 -19.08 -37.97 29.87
N LYS A 278 -18.66 -36.90 30.56
CA LYS A 278 -18.93 -36.63 31.99
C LYS A 278 -18.23 -37.56 32.98
N SER A 279 -17.24 -38.37 32.56
CA SER A 279 -16.35 -39.03 33.52
C SER A 279 -15.66 -38.02 34.43
N LYS A 280 -15.44 -38.43 35.68
CA LYS A 280 -14.74 -37.65 36.69
C LYS A 280 -13.35 -37.25 36.18
N ASP A 281 -12.96 -36.01 36.50
CA ASP A 281 -11.66 -35.40 36.17
C ASP A 281 -11.37 -35.19 34.67
N LEU A 282 -12.39 -35.18 33.81
CA LEU A 282 -12.25 -34.69 32.44
C LEU A 282 -12.26 -33.15 32.38
N PRO A 283 -11.52 -32.53 31.42
CA PRO A 283 -11.48 -31.07 31.32
C PRO A 283 -12.77 -30.46 30.74
N ASN A 284 -13.69 -31.27 30.22
CA ASN A 284 -15.02 -30.84 29.78
C ASN A 284 -16.02 -32.03 29.77
N HIS A 285 -17.28 -31.78 29.41
CA HIS A 285 -18.36 -32.79 29.42
C HIS A 285 -18.41 -33.73 28.20
N ARG A 286 -17.35 -33.84 27.40
CA ARG A 286 -17.28 -34.70 26.20
C ARG A 286 -16.50 -35.98 26.47
N SER A 287 -16.61 -36.96 25.58
CA SER A 287 -15.77 -38.17 25.64
C SER A 287 -14.35 -37.88 25.16
N PHE A 288 -13.37 -38.53 25.79
CA PHE A 288 -11.95 -38.36 25.51
C PHE A 288 -11.31 -39.68 25.09
N ARG A 289 -10.33 -39.58 24.18
CA ARG A 289 -9.40 -40.65 23.84
C ARG A 289 -7.99 -40.10 23.93
N GLY A 290 -7.07 -40.87 24.47
CA GLY A 290 -5.73 -40.38 24.67
C GLY A 290 -4.72 -41.47 24.94
N PHE A 291 -3.52 -41.03 25.25
CA PHE A 291 -2.41 -41.85 25.69
C PHE A 291 -1.72 -41.19 26.87
N PHE A 292 -1.05 -42.01 27.65
CA PHE A 292 -0.31 -41.61 28.83
C PHE A 292 1.06 -42.28 28.86
N HIS A 293 2.01 -41.68 29.56
CA HIS A 293 3.29 -42.30 29.87
C HIS A 293 3.67 -41.95 31.31
N MET A 294 3.68 -42.96 32.17
CA MET A 294 4.13 -42.90 33.56
C MET A 294 5.55 -43.41 33.65
N THR A 295 6.47 -42.59 34.19
CA THR A 295 7.92 -42.82 34.16
C THR A 295 8.49 -43.26 35.50
N ASP A 296 7.68 -43.21 36.56
CA ASP A 296 8.09 -43.62 37.91
C ASP A 296 6.87 -44.09 38.72
N VAL A 297 7.10 -44.88 39.76
CA VAL A 297 6.06 -45.44 40.65
C VAL A 297 6.47 -45.43 42.12
N SER A 298 5.50 -45.33 43.02
CA SER A 298 5.70 -45.57 44.45
C SER A 298 5.83 -47.06 44.78
N SER A 299 6.18 -47.38 46.03
CA SER A 299 6.37 -48.76 46.51
C SER A 299 5.14 -49.66 46.39
N ASP A 300 3.95 -49.10 46.27
CA ASP A 300 2.67 -49.78 46.04
C ASP A 300 2.32 -49.94 44.54
N GLY A 301 3.22 -49.52 43.64
CA GLY A 301 3.09 -49.67 42.19
C GLY A 301 2.31 -48.57 41.48
N LYS A 302 1.84 -47.55 42.20
CA LYS A 302 1.10 -46.41 41.63
C LYS A 302 2.03 -45.40 40.99
N ALA A 303 1.63 -44.80 39.87
CA ALA A 303 2.47 -43.84 39.16
C ALA A 303 2.70 -42.55 39.94
N THR A 304 3.94 -42.05 39.94
CA THR A 304 4.37 -40.82 40.63
C THR A 304 4.77 -39.69 39.71
N PHE A 305 5.30 -40.00 38.53
CA PHE A 305 5.69 -39.01 37.53
C PHE A 305 5.23 -39.45 36.14
N GLY A 306 4.79 -38.50 35.32
CA GLY A 306 4.38 -38.79 33.96
C GLY A 306 3.50 -37.72 33.35
N TRP A 307 2.87 -38.06 32.23
CA TRP A 307 2.01 -37.15 31.50
C TRP A 307 0.90 -37.88 30.76
N VAL A 308 -0.13 -37.12 30.38
CA VAL A 308 -1.23 -37.57 29.52
C VAL A 308 -1.42 -36.58 28.36
N TYR A 309 -1.79 -37.10 27.20
CA TYR A 309 -2.29 -36.32 26.06
C TYR A 309 -3.61 -36.94 25.59
N ALA A 310 -4.60 -36.10 25.33
CA ALA A 310 -5.93 -36.57 25.01
C ALA A 310 -6.68 -35.62 24.07
N THR A 311 -7.56 -36.19 23.25
CA THR A 311 -8.44 -35.46 22.37
C THR A 311 -9.89 -35.70 22.73
N ASP A 312 -10.71 -34.64 22.70
CA ASP A 312 -12.16 -34.81 22.71
C ASP A 312 -12.70 -35.13 21.31
N TYR A 313 -13.98 -35.56 21.22
CA TYR A 313 -14.56 -35.96 19.93
C TYR A 313 -14.73 -34.79 18.93
N ILE A 314 -14.44 -33.55 19.31
CA ILE A 314 -14.45 -32.38 18.42
C ILE A 314 -13.02 -31.83 18.19
N ASN A 315 -12.00 -32.67 18.33
CA ASN A 315 -10.58 -32.39 18.03
C ASN A 315 -9.90 -31.32 18.92
N ASN A 316 -10.40 -31.06 20.12
CA ASN A 316 -9.62 -30.30 21.09
C ASN A 316 -8.56 -31.19 21.74
N ILE A 317 -7.31 -30.73 21.75
CA ILE A 317 -6.18 -31.46 22.33
C ILE A 317 -5.91 -30.90 23.73
N TYR A 318 -5.74 -31.79 24.70
CA TYR A 318 -5.43 -31.47 26.09
C TYR A 318 -4.25 -32.29 26.59
N THR A 319 -3.53 -31.76 27.57
CA THR A 319 -2.45 -32.44 28.30
C THR A 319 -2.55 -32.17 29.79
N ASN A 320 -2.00 -33.08 30.60
CA ASN A 320 -1.83 -32.90 32.04
C ASN A 320 -0.54 -33.62 32.47
N TYR A 321 0.13 -33.11 33.49
CA TYR A 321 1.41 -33.62 33.98
C TYR A 321 1.27 -34.06 35.44
N LEU A 322 1.72 -35.27 35.74
CA LEU A 322 1.78 -35.84 37.07
C LEU A 322 3.17 -35.59 37.65
N ASN A 323 3.23 -34.86 38.77
CA ASN A 323 4.47 -34.56 39.48
C ASN A 323 4.33 -35.01 40.93
N ASN A 324 5.09 -36.03 41.33
CA ASN A 324 5.08 -36.60 42.67
C ASN A 324 3.65 -36.91 43.20
N ASN A 325 2.89 -37.72 42.44
CA ASN A 325 1.49 -38.07 42.73
C ASN A 325 0.47 -36.92 42.66
N VAL A 326 0.86 -35.73 42.21
CA VAL A 326 -0.04 -34.57 42.09
C VAL A 326 -0.19 -34.16 40.62
N TRP A 327 -1.43 -34.18 40.12
CA TRP A 327 -1.74 -33.68 38.79
C TRP A 327 -1.68 -32.15 38.75
N SER A 328 -1.01 -31.60 37.74
CA SER A 328 -0.91 -30.15 37.53
C SER A 328 -2.24 -29.51 37.10
N GLY A 329 -3.16 -30.33 36.59
CA GLY A 329 -4.42 -29.90 36.00
C GLY A 329 -4.37 -29.93 34.47
N TRP A 330 -5.53 -30.07 33.84
CA TRP A 330 -5.61 -30.13 32.38
C TRP A 330 -5.33 -28.77 31.74
N ALA A 331 -4.44 -28.76 30.76
CA ALA A 331 -4.17 -27.65 29.87
C ALA A 331 -4.61 -27.99 28.44
N ARG A 332 -5.31 -27.08 27.76
CA ARG A 332 -5.68 -27.24 26.35
C ARG A 332 -4.54 -26.76 25.46
N LEU A 333 -4.14 -27.58 24.49
CA LEU A 333 -3.06 -27.28 23.53
C LEU A 333 -3.56 -26.63 22.24
N SER A 334 -4.85 -26.81 21.89
CA SER A 334 -5.48 -25.95 20.88
C SER A 334 -5.75 -24.58 21.51
N ASN A 335 -4.86 -23.62 21.24
CA ASN A 335 -4.91 -22.25 21.78
C ASN A 335 -6.28 -21.56 21.57
N HIS A 336 -6.50 -20.52 22.37
CA HIS A 336 -7.47 -19.47 22.07
C HIS A 336 -7.12 -18.86 20.73
N ASN A 337 -7.87 -19.23 19.70
CA ASN A 337 -7.70 -18.67 18.39
C ASN A 337 -8.14 -17.19 18.45
N LEU A 338 -7.20 -16.26 18.27
CA LEU A 338 -7.55 -14.84 18.08
C LEU A 338 -8.47 -14.68 16.87
N LEU A 339 -8.41 -15.63 15.95
CA LEU A 339 -9.16 -15.71 14.70
C LEU A 339 -10.06 -16.96 14.71
N SER A 340 -10.97 -17.09 13.76
CA SER A 340 -11.73 -18.32 13.50
C SER A 340 -10.82 -19.46 13.06
N GLU A 341 -11.38 -20.67 12.92
CA GLU A 341 -10.69 -21.84 12.34
C GLU A 341 -10.22 -21.60 10.89
N THR A 342 -10.83 -20.66 10.17
CA THR A 342 -10.47 -20.25 8.81
C THR A 342 -9.47 -19.08 8.77
N GLY A 343 -8.99 -18.61 9.94
CA GLY A 343 -8.07 -17.47 10.03
C GLY A 343 -8.74 -16.10 9.83
N GLN A 344 -10.06 -15.99 9.96
CA GLN A 344 -10.82 -14.74 9.85
C GLN A 344 -11.17 -14.17 11.24
N SER A 345 -11.57 -12.90 11.34
CA SER A 345 -12.20 -12.43 12.59
C SER A 345 -13.49 -13.22 12.88
N GLN A 346 -13.88 -13.32 14.14
CA GLN A 346 -15.02 -14.13 14.59
C GLN A 346 -16.32 -13.29 14.62
N LEU A 347 -17.40 -13.79 14.00
CA LEU A 347 -18.70 -13.09 14.01
C LEU A 347 -19.32 -13.21 15.41
N LEU A 348 -19.73 -12.08 15.99
CA LEU A 348 -20.42 -12.10 17.29
C LEU A 348 -21.92 -12.42 17.12
N PRO A 349 -22.48 -13.29 17.98
CA PRO A 349 -23.92 -13.49 18.08
C PRO A 349 -24.66 -12.22 18.50
N ASN A 350 -25.94 -12.13 18.11
CA ASN A 350 -26.80 -11.02 18.53
C ASN A 350 -26.97 -10.99 20.06
N GLY A 351 -26.95 -9.79 20.65
CA GLY A 351 -27.03 -9.55 22.08
C GLY A 351 -25.70 -9.70 22.84
N THR A 352 -24.60 -10.02 22.16
CA THR A 352 -23.30 -10.18 22.82
C THR A 352 -22.85 -8.89 23.49
N ASP A 353 -22.45 -8.99 24.76
CA ASP A 353 -21.78 -7.90 25.46
C ASP A 353 -20.28 -7.90 25.15
N ILE A 354 -19.84 -6.90 24.40
CA ILE A 354 -18.46 -6.83 23.93
C ILE A 354 -17.45 -6.64 25.06
N LEU A 355 -17.85 -6.13 26.23
CA LEU A 355 -16.95 -5.93 27.37
C LEU A 355 -16.60 -7.25 28.08
N THR A 356 -17.41 -8.29 27.87
CA THR A 356 -17.19 -9.63 28.44
C THR A 356 -16.30 -10.52 27.58
N LEU A 357 -16.02 -10.11 26.34
CA LEU A 357 -15.25 -10.92 25.39
C LEU A 357 -13.85 -11.26 25.92
N PRO A 358 -13.34 -12.48 25.66
CA PRO A 358 -11.94 -12.80 25.90
C PRO A 358 -11.04 -12.14 24.85
N SER A 359 -9.72 -12.33 24.95
CA SER A 359 -8.78 -11.88 23.93
C SER A 359 -9.14 -12.46 22.56
N GLY A 360 -9.26 -11.61 21.53
CA GLY A 360 -9.62 -12.04 20.19
C GLY A 360 -9.89 -10.91 19.21
N CYS A 361 -10.00 -11.30 17.94
CA CYS A 361 -10.43 -10.47 16.83
C CYS A 361 -11.85 -10.87 16.42
N TYR A 362 -12.78 -9.95 16.58
CA TYR A 362 -14.21 -10.16 16.36
C TYR A 362 -14.75 -9.15 15.35
N TYR A 363 -15.96 -9.40 14.85
CA TYR A 363 -16.72 -8.42 14.09
C TYR A 363 -18.23 -8.59 14.32
N ALA A 364 -18.97 -7.49 14.19
CA ALA A 364 -20.42 -7.48 14.34
C ALA A 364 -21.06 -6.27 13.67
N VAL A 365 -22.36 -6.32 13.44
CA VAL A 365 -23.19 -5.14 13.20
C VAL A 365 -23.43 -4.43 14.53
N GLY A 366 -23.21 -3.11 14.61
CA GLY A 366 -23.21 -2.38 15.88
C GLY A 366 -24.52 -2.48 16.66
N THR A 367 -25.68 -2.44 15.98
CA THR A 367 -27.01 -2.64 16.60
C THR A 367 -27.27 -4.05 17.08
N ASN A 368 -26.48 -5.03 16.68
CA ASN A 368 -26.67 -6.43 17.06
C ASN A 368 -25.96 -6.78 18.37
N VAL A 369 -25.08 -5.92 18.88
CA VAL A 369 -24.30 -6.17 20.10
C VAL A 369 -24.44 -5.00 21.09
N VAL A 370 -24.12 -5.23 22.36
CA VAL A 370 -24.28 -4.20 23.42
C VAL A 370 -22.93 -3.67 23.88
N ASN A 371 -22.94 -2.52 24.57
CA ASN A 371 -21.76 -1.79 25.04
C ASN A 371 -20.79 -1.29 23.96
N MET A 372 -21.27 -1.15 22.72
CA MET A 372 -20.57 -0.48 21.62
C MET A 372 -20.35 1.02 21.88
N PRO A 373 -19.35 1.65 21.22
CA PRO A 373 -19.16 3.10 21.23
C PRO A 373 -20.36 3.88 20.67
N SER A 374 -21.18 3.23 19.83
CA SER A 374 -22.44 3.77 19.33
C SER A 374 -23.58 2.77 19.56
N LYS A 375 -24.69 3.23 20.14
CA LYS A 375 -25.83 2.37 20.54
C LYS A 375 -26.89 2.17 19.45
N THR A 376 -26.87 2.99 18.40
CA THR A 376 -27.93 3.04 17.37
C THR A 376 -27.37 2.88 15.96
N ASP A 377 -26.13 2.40 15.83
CA ASP A 377 -25.41 2.35 14.56
C ASP A 377 -25.39 0.93 13.98
N SER A 378 -26.08 0.75 12.86
CA SER A 378 -26.19 -0.52 12.14
C SER A 378 -25.04 -0.78 11.16
N SER A 379 -23.93 -0.06 11.27
CA SER A 379 -22.72 -0.32 10.48
C SER A 379 -22.01 -1.60 10.94
N TRP A 380 -21.09 -2.08 10.11
CA TRP A 380 -20.18 -3.15 10.47
C TRP A 380 -18.97 -2.63 11.24
N PHE A 381 -18.59 -3.36 12.29
CA PHE A 381 -17.48 -3.02 13.17
C PHE A 381 -16.51 -4.19 13.30
N ASN A 382 -15.21 -3.88 13.25
CA ASN A 382 -14.15 -4.76 13.72
C ASN A 382 -13.90 -4.47 15.20
N ILE A 383 -13.76 -5.52 16.01
CA ILE A 383 -13.70 -5.45 17.47
C ILE A 383 -12.48 -6.25 17.93
N TYR A 384 -11.47 -5.56 18.45
CA TYR A 384 -10.25 -6.18 18.95
C TYR A 384 -10.21 -6.08 20.48
N VAL A 385 -9.96 -7.21 21.15
CA VAL A 385 -9.94 -7.29 22.60
C VAL A 385 -8.63 -7.95 23.05
N ILE A 386 -7.97 -7.34 24.03
CA ILE A 386 -6.80 -7.91 24.72
C ILE A 386 -7.07 -7.91 26.22
N ASP A 387 -7.19 -9.10 26.79
CA ASP A 387 -7.22 -9.33 28.23
C ASP A 387 -5.80 -9.31 28.80
N ASN A 388 -5.52 -8.30 29.63
CA ASN A 388 -4.22 -8.05 30.24
C ASN A 388 -4.13 -8.61 31.68
N SER A 389 -5.06 -9.50 32.06
CA SER A 389 -5.23 -10.04 33.41
C SER A 389 -5.52 -8.97 34.47
N ASN A 390 -5.79 -9.39 35.72
CA ASN A 390 -6.15 -8.50 36.83
C ASN A 390 -7.32 -7.57 36.47
N ASN A 391 -8.37 -8.11 35.85
CA ASN A 391 -9.54 -7.39 35.33
C ASN A 391 -9.26 -6.33 34.25
N ARG A 392 -8.01 -6.17 33.80
CA ARG A 392 -7.67 -5.16 32.80
C ARG A 392 -7.93 -5.68 31.41
N LYS A 393 -8.63 -4.89 30.60
CA LYS A 393 -8.86 -5.17 29.19
C LYS A 393 -8.61 -3.92 28.36
N TYR A 394 -8.08 -4.12 27.16
CA TYR A 394 -8.00 -3.10 26.13
C TYR A 394 -8.94 -3.47 24.98
N PHE A 395 -9.69 -2.49 24.50
CA PHE A 395 -10.62 -2.62 23.40
C PHE A 395 -10.26 -1.63 22.30
N HIS A 396 -10.22 -2.09 21.05
CA HIS A 396 -10.10 -1.23 19.87
C HIS A 396 -11.19 -1.58 18.88
N ILE A 397 -12.05 -0.62 18.59
CA ILE A 397 -13.24 -0.78 17.76
C ILE A 397 -13.06 0.07 16.51
N VAL A 398 -13.34 -0.50 15.34
CA VAL A 398 -13.20 0.17 14.06
C VAL A 398 -14.48 0.03 13.27
N ARG A 399 -15.12 1.15 12.91
CA ARG A 399 -16.25 1.14 11.96
C ARG A 399 -15.71 0.98 10.55
N SER A 400 -16.14 -0.06 9.85
CA SER A 400 -15.51 -0.46 8.59
C SER A 400 -15.78 0.50 7.42
N GLY A 401 -16.90 1.22 7.45
CA GLY A 401 -17.33 2.06 6.33
C GLY A 401 -16.52 3.35 6.17
N ASP A 402 -15.97 3.89 7.26
CA ASP A 402 -15.32 5.20 7.28
C ASP A 402 -14.06 5.26 8.14
N ASN A 403 -13.59 4.11 8.63
CA ASN A 403 -12.40 3.99 9.47
C ASN A 403 -12.44 4.88 10.71
N LEU A 404 -13.61 5.10 11.31
CA LEU A 404 -13.63 5.67 12.65
C LEU A 404 -13.16 4.65 13.68
N HIS A 405 -12.24 5.07 14.54
CA HIS A 405 -11.68 4.24 15.59
C HIS A 405 -12.11 4.74 16.97
N TRP A 406 -12.40 3.80 17.86
CA TRP A 406 -12.59 4.03 19.28
C TRP A 406 -11.71 3.09 20.08
N PHE A 407 -11.22 3.55 21.22
CA PHE A 407 -10.57 2.70 22.19
C PHE A 407 -11.24 2.84 23.56
N GLY A 408 -11.14 1.79 24.35
CA GLY A 408 -11.66 1.72 25.71
C GLY A 408 -10.78 0.81 26.56
N THR A 409 -10.82 1.01 27.87
CA THR A 409 -10.10 0.14 28.81
C THR A 409 -10.95 -0.21 30.02
N THR A 410 -10.78 -1.43 30.52
CA THR A 410 -11.19 -1.82 31.88
C THR A 410 -9.97 -1.73 32.78
N HIS A 411 -10.12 -1.13 33.97
CA HIS A 411 -9.01 -1.00 34.92
C HIS A 411 -9.00 -2.15 35.94
N THR A 412 -8.02 -2.16 36.85
CA THR A 412 -7.84 -3.24 37.84
C THR A 412 -9.02 -3.44 38.78
N ASP A 413 -9.82 -2.39 39.00
CA ASP A 413 -11.07 -2.41 39.77
C ASP A 413 -12.26 -3.01 39.00
N GLY A 414 -12.05 -3.48 37.76
CA GLY A 414 -13.10 -4.03 36.90
C GLY A 414 -13.99 -2.98 36.23
N SER A 415 -13.74 -1.68 36.45
CA SER A 415 -14.54 -0.61 35.86
C SER A 415 -14.10 -0.25 34.44
N PHE A 416 -15.08 -0.12 33.54
CA PHE A 416 -14.84 0.38 32.18
C PHE A 416 -14.69 1.90 32.17
N ARG A 417 -13.63 2.42 31.56
CA ARG A 417 -13.26 3.85 31.55
C ARG A 417 -13.93 4.66 30.42
N GLY A 418 -14.89 4.06 29.73
CA GLY A 418 -15.62 4.68 28.64
C GLY A 418 -14.87 4.63 27.30
N TRP A 419 -15.59 4.99 26.24
CA TRP A 419 -15.06 5.04 24.88
C TRP A 419 -14.43 6.39 24.58
N LYS A 420 -13.28 6.36 23.91
CA LYS A 420 -12.61 7.55 23.37
C LYS A 420 -12.44 7.39 21.86
N ARG A 421 -12.89 8.37 21.08
CA ARG A 421 -12.72 8.40 19.62
C ARG A 421 -11.30 8.85 19.30
N MET A 422 -10.63 8.14 18.39
CA MET A 422 -9.37 8.59 17.80
C MET A 422 -9.69 9.55 16.66
N LEU A 423 -8.98 10.69 16.60
CA LEU A 423 -9.16 11.69 15.56
C LEU A 423 -8.04 11.56 14.51
N THR A 424 -8.38 11.87 13.27
CA THR A 424 -7.45 11.91 12.13
C THR A 424 -7.21 13.35 11.67
N ASP A 425 -6.24 13.54 10.78
CA ASP A 425 -6.01 14.82 10.09
C ASP A 425 -7.23 15.27 9.28
N ASN A 426 -7.98 14.34 8.68
CA ASN A 426 -9.26 14.64 8.02
C ASN A 426 -10.29 15.26 8.97
N ASP A 427 -10.27 14.92 10.26
CA ASP A 427 -11.11 15.58 11.27
C ASP A 427 -10.63 17.00 11.62
N SER A 428 -9.41 17.36 11.18
CA SER A 428 -8.80 18.68 11.35
C SER A 428 -8.89 19.56 10.09
N ILE A 429 -9.20 18.97 8.93
CA ILE A 429 -9.46 19.68 7.67
C ILE A 429 -10.93 20.11 7.68
N SER A 430 -11.21 21.39 7.43
CA SER A 430 -12.59 21.84 7.27
C SER A 430 -12.85 22.49 5.95
N THR A 431 -14.04 22.21 5.45
CA THR A 431 -14.69 22.96 4.39
C THR A 431 -15.08 24.35 4.92
N TRP A 432 -14.72 25.38 4.16
CA TRP A 432 -15.22 26.73 4.38
C TRP A 432 -16.58 26.84 3.71
N ASN A 433 -17.61 27.17 4.49
CA ASN A 433 -18.97 27.34 4.01
C ASN A 433 -19.26 28.84 3.90
N GLN A 434 -19.95 29.28 2.86
CA GLN A 434 -20.34 30.69 2.75
C GLN A 434 -21.38 31.03 3.83
N VAL A 435 -21.20 32.16 4.53
CA VAL A 435 -22.15 32.67 5.51
C VAL A 435 -23.45 33.09 4.80
N THR A 436 -24.59 32.66 5.33
CA THR A 436 -25.89 33.15 4.87
C THR A 436 -26.16 34.51 5.51
N LEU A 437 -26.04 35.57 4.70
CA LEU A 437 -26.33 36.94 5.14
C LEU A 437 -27.85 37.18 5.19
N VAL A 438 -28.31 38.02 6.11
CA VAL A 438 -29.71 38.44 6.19
C VAL A 438 -30.05 39.32 4.98
N ALA A 439 -31.07 38.91 4.23
CA ALA A 439 -31.47 39.57 2.98
C ALA A 439 -31.80 41.05 3.21
N GLY A 440 -31.32 41.92 2.30
CA GLY A 440 -31.56 43.37 2.35
C GLY A 440 -30.72 44.14 3.36
N THR A 441 -29.86 43.47 4.16
CA THR A 441 -28.98 44.15 5.13
C THR A 441 -27.62 44.46 4.51
N VAL A 442 -26.98 43.48 3.88
CA VAL A 442 -25.65 43.54 3.27
C VAL A 442 -25.53 42.54 2.12
N LYS A 443 -24.46 42.63 1.33
CA LYS A 443 -24.17 41.68 0.23
C LYS A 443 -22.81 41.01 0.38
N GLN A 444 -22.66 39.80 -0.13
CA GLN A 444 -21.36 39.11 -0.16
C GLN A 444 -20.37 39.86 -1.07
N PHE A 445 -19.10 39.91 -0.67
CA PHE A 445 -18.04 40.39 -1.55
C PHE A 445 -17.54 39.24 -2.45
N ALA A 446 -17.77 39.34 -3.77
CA ALA A 446 -17.51 38.23 -4.70
C ALA A 446 -16.05 37.74 -4.72
N GLY A 447 -15.07 38.64 -4.51
CA GLY A 447 -13.65 38.29 -4.52
C GLY A 447 -13.15 37.59 -3.25
N ASN A 448 -13.87 37.76 -2.12
CA ASN A 448 -13.53 37.15 -0.83
C ASN A 448 -14.79 37.11 0.05
N PRO A 449 -15.76 36.22 -0.24
CA PRO A 449 -17.03 36.19 0.48
C PRO A 449 -16.82 35.84 1.95
N LEU A 450 -17.71 36.31 2.81
CA LEU A 450 -17.70 35.92 4.22
C LEU A 450 -18.06 34.44 4.33
N GLN A 451 -17.13 33.67 4.91
CA GLN A 451 -17.20 32.22 5.09
C GLN A 451 -17.02 31.86 6.56
N PHE A 452 -17.49 30.67 6.92
CA PHE A 452 -17.32 30.09 8.24
C PHE A 452 -16.88 28.63 8.18
N SER A 453 -16.27 28.19 9.27
CA SER A 453 -15.84 26.80 9.49
C SER A 453 -15.94 26.47 10.97
N ILE A 454 -16.30 25.23 11.32
CA ILE A 454 -16.33 24.76 12.72
C ILE A 454 -15.17 23.79 12.92
N ARG A 455 -14.28 24.07 13.88
CA ARG A 455 -13.12 23.22 14.21
C ARG A 455 -12.91 23.18 15.70
N GLN A 456 -12.71 21.99 16.27
CA GLN A 456 -12.32 21.83 17.67
C GLN A 456 -13.16 22.64 18.66
N ASN A 457 -14.46 22.80 18.37
CA ASN A 457 -15.42 23.60 19.13
C ASN A 457 -15.21 25.13 19.07
N ASP A 458 -14.61 25.63 17.99
CA ASP A 458 -14.52 27.04 17.62
C ASP A 458 -15.28 27.29 16.30
N LEU A 459 -15.94 28.45 16.21
CA LEU A 459 -16.46 29.03 14.97
C LEU A 459 -15.42 29.97 14.38
N LEU A 460 -14.83 29.57 13.26
CA LEU A 460 -13.92 30.39 12.49
C LEU A 460 -14.69 31.19 11.45
N LEU A 461 -14.42 32.48 11.35
CA LEU A 461 -14.95 33.38 10.34
C LEU A 461 -13.81 33.96 9.52
N ARG A 462 -13.96 34.00 8.20
CA ARG A 462 -13.01 34.67 7.30
C ARG A 462 -13.73 35.34 6.13
N GLY A 463 -13.15 36.38 5.56
CA GLY A 463 -13.64 37.00 4.33
C GLY A 463 -14.40 38.30 4.59
N SER A 464 -15.25 38.70 3.65
CA SER A 464 -15.84 40.05 3.66
C SER A 464 -17.27 40.11 3.13
N PHE A 465 -17.96 41.17 3.54
CA PHE A 465 -19.25 41.58 2.98
C PHE A 465 -19.24 43.08 2.69
N GLU A 466 -20.04 43.50 1.70
CA GLU A 466 -20.17 44.89 1.26
C GLU A 466 -21.49 45.51 1.74
N GLY A 467 -21.50 46.83 1.81
CA GLY A 467 -22.60 47.62 2.35
C GLY A 467 -22.43 47.86 3.85
N VAL A 468 -22.77 49.07 4.29
CA VAL A 468 -22.72 49.47 5.71
C VAL A 468 -24.08 49.17 6.34
N PRO A 469 -24.18 48.17 7.24
CA PRO A 469 -25.42 47.91 7.96
C PRO A 469 -25.79 49.10 8.86
N ALA A 470 -27.07 49.21 9.23
CA ALA A 470 -27.45 50.04 10.36
C ALA A 470 -26.79 49.52 11.64
N ASN A 471 -26.49 50.42 12.59
CA ASN A 471 -26.02 50.01 13.92
C ASN A 471 -27.04 49.05 14.55
N ASP A 472 -26.53 48.03 15.24
CA ASP A 472 -27.28 46.95 15.87
C ASP A 472 -28.01 45.99 14.90
N ALA A 473 -27.74 46.06 13.59
CA ALA A 473 -28.32 45.14 12.61
C ALA A 473 -27.73 43.72 12.73
N VAL A 474 -28.60 42.70 12.71
CA VAL A 474 -28.19 41.29 12.60
C VAL A 474 -27.87 40.99 11.13
N ILE A 475 -26.61 40.64 10.86
CA ILE A 475 -26.11 40.42 9.50
C ILE A 475 -26.07 38.94 9.12
N ALA A 476 -26.01 38.02 10.09
CA ALA A 476 -26.05 36.57 9.86
C ALA A 476 -26.53 35.82 11.11
N ARG A 477 -26.86 34.53 10.95
CA ARG A 477 -27.19 33.62 12.07
C ARG A 477 -26.51 32.27 11.89
N PHE A 478 -25.88 31.78 12.96
CA PHE A 478 -25.20 30.49 13.00
C PHE A 478 -26.00 29.48 13.84
N THR A 479 -26.00 28.22 13.41
CA THR A 479 -26.58 27.12 14.20
C THR A 479 -25.73 26.84 15.45
N GLN A 480 -24.42 27.08 15.35
CA GLN A 480 -23.47 26.93 16.44
C GLN A 480 -23.53 28.17 17.34
N LYS A 481 -23.90 27.93 18.61
CA LYS A 481 -24.15 28.97 19.60
C LYS A 481 -23.01 29.00 20.60
N PRO A 482 -22.35 30.14 20.83
CA PRO A 482 -21.31 30.21 21.85
C PRO A 482 -21.93 30.15 23.25
N ALA A 483 -21.23 29.55 24.21
CA ALA A 483 -21.68 29.49 25.60
C ALA A 483 -21.80 30.89 26.26
N SER A 484 -21.04 31.85 25.75
CA SER A 484 -21.03 33.25 26.15
C SER A 484 -21.12 34.21 24.95
N LYS A 485 -21.53 35.46 25.20
CA LYS A 485 -21.55 36.50 24.16
C LYS A 485 -20.11 36.80 23.73
N ALA A 486 -19.81 36.70 22.44
CA ALA A 486 -18.49 36.99 21.90
C ALA A 486 -18.49 38.36 21.19
N VAL A 487 -17.55 39.23 21.56
CA VAL A 487 -17.38 40.56 20.94
C VAL A 487 -16.02 40.59 20.25
N PHE A 488 -15.98 41.03 19.00
CA PHE A 488 -14.76 41.06 18.19
C PHE A 488 -14.76 42.24 17.21
N LEU A 489 -13.63 42.47 16.55
CA LEU A 489 -13.46 43.56 15.59
C LEU A 489 -13.28 43.01 14.17
N GLY A 490 -13.76 43.77 13.18
CA GLY A 490 -13.42 43.58 11.77
C GLY A 490 -12.76 44.84 11.21
N ALA A 491 -11.91 44.69 10.19
CA ALA A 491 -11.28 45.83 9.52
C ALA A 491 -12.25 46.50 8.55
N THR A 492 -12.23 47.84 8.48
CA THR A 492 -12.94 48.57 7.42
C THR A 492 -12.06 48.68 6.18
N VAL A 493 -12.66 48.62 4.98
CA VAL A 493 -11.96 48.75 3.71
C VAL A 493 -12.52 49.92 2.90
N GLY A 494 -11.64 50.68 2.25
CA GLY A 494 -11.95 51.95 1.58
C GLY A 494 -11.60 53.18 2.44
N SER A 495 -11.66 53.03 3.75
CA SER A 495 -11.10 53.97 4.74
C SER A 495 -10.53 53.20 5.92
N TYR A 496 -9.40 53.65 6.47
CA TYR A 496 -8.72 52.96 7.57
C TYR A 496 -9.50 53.07 8.88
N GLY A 497 -9.79 51.93 9.51
CA GLY A 497 -10.65 51.86 10.68
C GLY A 497 -11.00 50.45 11.12
N SER A 498 -11.96 50.35 12.04
CA SER A 498 -12.50 49.07 12.54
C SER A 498 -14.01 49.14 12.75
N ALA A 499 -14.65 47.98 12.65
CA ALA A 499 -16.05 47.75 13.01
C ALA A 499 -16.14 46.76 14.15
N ARG A 500 -17.11 46.96 15.04
CA ARG A 500 -17.38 46.07 16.16
C ARG A 500 -18.52 45.13 15.80
N PHE A 501 -18.32 43.85 16.11
CA PHE A 501 -19.30 42.80 15.93
C PHE A 501 -19.54 42.07 17.24
N THR A 502 -20.72 41.49 17.34
CA THR A 502 -21.11 40.62 18.44
C THR A 502 -21.72 39.34 17.88
N LEU A 503 -21.24 38.18 18.31
CA LEU A 503 -21.98 36.91 18.21
C LEU A 503 -22.71 36.64 19.53
N GLU A 504 -24.04 36.67 19.47
CA GLU A 504 -24.92 36.46 20.62
C GLU A 504 -25.09 34.96 20.93
N LYS A 505 -25.51 34.65 22.17
CA LYS A 505 -25.76 33.27 22.63
C LYS A 505 -26.84 32.53 21.83
N ASP A 506 -27.67 33.25 21.09
CA ASP A 506 -28.68 32.67 20.22
C ASP A 506 -28.14 32.30 18.82
N GLY A 507 -26.88 32.65 18.53
CA GLY A 507 -26.20 32.44 17.25
C GLY A 507 -26.29 33.64 16.30
N SER A 508 -26.91 34.76 16.69
CA SER A 508 -27.02 35.96 15.86
C SER A 508 -25.70 36.74 15.81
N LEU A 509 -25.18 36.98 14.60
CA LEU A 509 -24.05 37.87 14.35
C LEU A 509 -24.56 39.28 14.07
N ARG A 510 -24.29 40.21 14.98
CA ARG A 510 -24.71 41.60 14.92
C ARG A 510 -23.54 42.53 14.61
N PHE A 511 -23.80 43.53 13.78
CA PHE A 511 -22.92 44.69 13.58
C PHE A 511 -23.28 45.76 14.62
N ASP A 512 -22.36 46.08 15.53
CA ASP A 512 -22.61 47.04 16.60
C ASP A 512 -22.27 48.49 16.18
N GLY A 513 -21.40 48.67 15.17
CA GLY A 513 -21.02 49.98 14.63
C GLY A 513 -19.59 50.02 14.09
N MET A 514 -19.17 51.16 13.51
CA MET A 514 -17.81 51.34 12.97
C MET A 514 -17.20 52.70 13.29
N SER A 515 -15.87 52.75 13.25
CA SER A 515 -15.07 53.97 13.31
C SER A 515 -13.91 53.88 12.32
N ALA A 516 -13.96 54.70 11.27
CA ALA A 516 -12.90 54.87 10.29
C ALA A 516 -12.50 56.34 10.17
N HIS A 517 -11.34 56.60 9.55
CA HIS A 517 -10.84 57.96 9.30
C HIS A 517 -11.86 58.83 8.57
N ASP A 518 -12.56 58.23 7.60
CA ASP A 518 -13.76 58.78 6.97
C ASP A 518 -14.74 57.63 6.70
N ASN A 519 -15.83 57.61 7.46
CA ASN A 519 -16.88 56.60 7.38
C ASN A 519 -17.59 56.56 6.01
N SER A 520 -17.60 57.66 5.25
CA SER A 520 -18.27 57.73 3.95
C SER A 520 -17.55 56.95 2.85
N PHE A 521 -16.25 56.67 3.02
CA PHE A 521 -15.45 55.89 2.06
C PHE A 521 -15.37 54.39 2.41
N VAL A 522 -16.03 53.94 3.49
CA VAL A 522 -16.06 52.52 3.85
C VAL A 522 -16.96 51.75 2.87
N SER A 523 -16.37 50.80 2.15
CA SER A 523 -17.03 50.01 1.10
C SER A 523 -17.34 48.57 1.52
N ARG A 524 -16.54 47.98 2.42
CA ARG A 524 -16.73 46.63 2.96
C ARG A 524 -16.06 46.44 4.32
N PHE A 525 -16.41 45.34 4.98
CA PHE A 525 -15.80 44.90 6.24
C PHE A 525 -15.14 43.54 6.07
N GLU A 526 -13.93 43.41 6.60
CA GLU A 526 -13.15 42.17 6.57
C GLU A 526 -13.06 41.57 7.97
N ILE A 527 -13.47 40.30 8.09
CA ILE A 527 -13.48 39.55 9.34
C ILE A 527 -12.51 38.38 9.17
N ASN A 528 -11.65 38.16 10.16
CA ASN A 528 -10.79 36.98 10.25
C ASN A 528 -10.62 36.60 11.72
N GLU A 529 -11.54 35.81 12.24
CA GLU A 529 -11.72 35.59 13.67
C GLU A 529 -11.95 34.11 14.02
N SER A 530 -11.52 33.71 15.20
CA SER A 530 -11.82 32.39 15.80
C SER A 530 -12.59 32.59 17.09
N ILE A 531 -13.81 32.09 17.14
CA ILE A 531 -14.75 32.31 18.25
C ILE A 531 -14.97 30.99 18.98
N PRO A 532 -14.50 30.83 20.23
CA PRO A 532 -14.78 29.66 21.04
C PRO A 532 -16.27 29.45 21.28
N LEU A 533 -16.74 28.20 21.16
CA LEU A 533 -18.14 27.85 21.40
C LEU A 533 -18.40 27.30 22.81
N TRP A 534 -17.35 27.02 23.60
CA TRP A 534 -17.42 26.44 24.95
C TRP A 534 -17.57 27.45 26.09
#